data_AF-A0AAV7K2C8-F1
#
_entry.id   AF-A0AAV7K2C8-F1
#
_cell.length_a   1.000
_cell.length_b   1.000
_cell.length_c   1.000
_cell.angle_alpha   90.00
_cell.angle_beta   90.00
_cell.angle_gamma   90.00
#
_symmetry.space_group_name_H-M   'P 1'
#
loop_
_entity.id
_entity.type
_entity.pdbx_description
1 polymer ?
#
loop_
_entity_poly.entity_id
_entity_poly.type
_entity_poly.pdbx_seq_one_letter_code
_entity_poly.pdbx_strand_id
1 'polypeptide(L)'
;MPNRCSAPGCRSNYAGEPYTPVFKLPNGPPDLVNRWLRALCREGIRDLKNVFVCSKHFLDEEIQTSFSIHQPDGTYLEVPAKPKLQKDAVPRFLPWMSTSSLFVI
;
A
#
# COMPACT_ATOMS: atom_id res chain seq x y z
N MET A 1 -13.85 4.40 -13.10
CA MET A 1 -13.41 3.04 -12.67
C MET A 1 -12.37 3.18 -11.57
N PRO A 2 -12.37 2.31 -10.55
CA PRO A 2 -11.33 2.33 -9.52
C PRO A 2 -9.95 2.02 -10.12
N ASN A 3 -8.90 2.57 -9.52
CA ASN A 3 -7.53 2.27 -9.90
C ASN A 3 -7.20 0.81 -9.54
N ARG A 4 -6.58 0.09 -10.48
CA ARG A 4 -6.24 -1.34 -10.32
C ARG A 4 -4.91 -1.51 -9.60
N CYS A 5 -4.76 -2.60 -8.87
CA CYS A 5 -3.46 -2.94 -8.30
C CYS A 5 -2.45 -3.27 -9.41
N SER A 6 -1.24 -2.76 -9.27
CA SER A 6 -0.10 -2.95 -10.17
C SER A 6 0.81 -4.12 -9.77
N ALA A 7 0.58 -4.72 -8.60
CA ALA A 7 1.32 -5.88 -8.13
C ALA A 7 1.04 -7.09 -9.03
N PRO A 8 2.08 -7.71 -9.64
CA PRO A 8 1.94 -8.95 -10.38
C PRO A 8 1.07 -10.00 -9.66
N GLY A 9 0.10 -10.57 -10.37
CA GLY A 9 -0.81 -11.58 -9.84
C GLY A 9 -1.95 -11.07 -8.95
N CYS A 10 -1.97 -9.79 -8.56
CA CYS A 10 -3.05 -9.22 -7.77
C CYS A 10 -4.23 -8.78 -8.66
N ARG A 11 -5.45 -9.19 -8.30
CA ARG A 11 -6.68 -8.86 -9.02
C ARG A 11 -7.55 -7.79 -8.34
N SER A 12 -7.06 -7.14 -7.28
CA SER A 12 -7.84 -6.10 -6.59
C SER A 12 -8.28 -4.98 -7.55
N ASN A 13 -9.57 -4.60 -7.47
CA ASN A 13 -10.24 -3.61 -8.32
C ASN A 13 -10.37 -3.96 -9.82
N TYR A 14 -10.17 -5.23 -10.20
CA TYR A 14 -10.56 -5.71 -11.53
C TYR A 14 -12.08 -5.93 -11.61
N ALA A 15 -12.60 -6.18 -12.81
CA ALA A 15 -14.04 -6.43 -12.99
C ALA A 15 -14.48 -7.66 -12.19
N GLY A 16 -15.58 -7.51 -11.43
CA GLY A 16 -16.11 -8.55 -10.55
C GLY A 16 -15.45 -8.64 -9.17
N GLU A 17 -14.44 -7.83 -8.89
CA GLU A 17 -13.71 -7.86 -7.62
C GLU A 17 -14.20 -6.76 -6.67
N PRO A 18 -14.19 -7.01 -5.34
CA PRO A 18 -14.59 -6.00 -4.37
C PRO A 18 -13.63 -4.81 -4.37
N TYR A 19 -14.18 -3.64 -4.02
CA TYR A 19 -13.36 -2.44 -3.86
C TYR A 19 -12.31 -2.66 -2.77
N THR A 20 -11.06 -2.41 -3.12
CA THR A 20 -9.91 -2.43 -2.21
C THR A 20 -9.20 -1.08 -2.29
N PRO A 21 -8.91 -0.41 -1.16
CA PRO A 21 -8.11 0.80 -1.15
C PRO A 21 -6.77 0.59 -1.85
N VAL A 22 -6.35 1.57 -2.65
CA VAL A 22 -5.06 1.56 -3.35
C VAL A 22 -4.28 2.83 -3.06
N PHE A 23 -2.97 2.66 -2.93
CA PHE A 23 -2.02 3.71 -2.67
C PHE A 23 -1.18 3.94 -3.91
N LYS A 24 -1.01 5.20 -4.29
CA LYS A 24 -0.17 5.57 -5.42
C LYS A 24 1.30 5.40 -5.03
N LEU A 25 2.14 5.07 -6.02
CA LEU A 25 3.59 5.17 -5.89
C LEU A 25 3.96 6.52 -5.23
N PRO A 26 4.80 6.51 -4.18
CA PRO A 26 5.10 7.72 -3.43
C PRO A 26 5.89 8.71 -4.32
N ASN A 27 5.65 10.00 -4.12
CA ASN A 27 6.47 11.08 -4.72
C ASN A 27 7.65 11.46 -3.80
N GLY A 28 8.13 10.50 -3.00
CA GLY A 28 9.11 10.71 -1.93
C GLY A 28 10.56 10.57 -2.38
N PRO A 29 11.49 10.30 -1.44
CA PRO A 29 12.90 10.11 -1.79
C PRO A 29 13.06 8.97 -2.80
N PRO A 30 14.03 9.07 -3.73
CA PRO A 30 14.24 8.06 -4.78
C PRO A 30 14.40 6.64 -4.23
N ASP A 31 14.98 6.49 -3.04
CA ASP A 31 15.12 5.19 -2.38
C ASP A 31 13.77 4.49 -2.12
N LEU A 32 12.78 5.22 -1.57
CA LEU A 32 11.47 4.66 -1.30
C LEU A 32 10.77 4.22 -2.58
N VAL A 33 10.88 5.05 -3.63
CA VAL A 33 10.36 4.72 -4.97
C VAL A 33 11.03 3.45 -5.50
N ASN A 34 12.35 3.35 -5.40
CA ASN A 34 13.10 2.17 -5.83
C ASN A 34 12.72 0.92 -5.05
N ARG A 35 12.52 1.02 -3.73
CA ARG A 35 12.04 -0.09 -2.90
C ARG A 35 10.67 -0.59 -3.36
N TRP A 36 9.75 0.32 -3.69
CA TRP A 36 8.45 -0.06 -4.28
C TRP A 36 8.60 -0.73 -5.64
N LEU A 37 9.43 -0.19 -6.53
CA LEU A 37 9.61 -0.76 -7.88
C LEU A 37 10.29 -2.13 -7.85
N ARG A 38 11.28 -2.31 -6.98
CA ARG A 38 11.90 -3.61 -6.67
C ARG A 38 10.87 -4.58 -6.12
N ALA A 39 10.12 -4.14 -5.12
CA ALA A 39 9.03 -4.92 -4.57
C ALA A 39 8.04 -5.31 -5.66
N LEU A 40 7.77 -4.48 -6.68
CA LEU A 40 6.83 -4.83 -7.75
C LEU A 40 7.45 -5.64 -8.91
N CYS A 41 8.74 -6.00 -8.85
CA CYS A 41 9.51 -6.51 -9.99
C CYS A 41 9.37 -5.64 -11.26
N ARG A 42 9.29 -4.31 -11.06
CA ARG A 42 9.10 -3.30 -12.11
C ARG A 42 10.33 -2.41 -12.29
N GLU A 43 11.52 -2.96 -12.07
CA GLU A 43 12.76 -2.23 -12.31
C GLU A 43 12.86 -1.82 -13.79
N GLY A 44 13.14 -0.54 -14.06
CA GLY A 44 13.33 -0.02 -15.42
C GLY A 44 12.08 0.42 -16.19
N ILE A 45 10.88 0.41 -15.59
CA ILE A 45 9.66 0.92 -16.25
C ILE A 45 9.65 2.45 -16.27
N ARG A 46 9.50 3.04 -17.48
CA ARG A 46 9.49 4.50 -17.67
C ARG A 46 8.17 5.16 -17.26
N ASP A 47 7.05 4.45 -17.36
CA ASP A 47 5.74 5.01 -16.99
C ASP A 47 5.36 4.67 -15.55
N LEU A 48 5.74 5.57 -14.64
CA LEU A 48 5.46 5.47 -13.21
C LEU A 48 4.17 6.21 -12.79
N LYS A 49 3.47 6.86 -13.74
CA LYS A 49 2.35 7.77 -13.42
C LYS A 49 1.15 7.05 -12.81
N ASN A 50 0.94 5.80 -13.21
CA ASN A 50 -0.23 4.99 -12.88
C ASN A 50 0.12 3.71 -12.10
N VAL A 51 1.17 3.76 -11.27
CA VAL A 51 1.52 2.64 -10.39
C VAL A 51 0.76 2.79 -9.06
N PHE A 52 -0.09 1.81 -8.78
CA PHE A 52 -0.91 1.75 -7.57
C PHE A 52 -0.82 0.37 -6.91
N VAL A 53 -0.74 0.31 -5.59
CA VAL A 53 -0.66 -0.94 -4.83
C VAL A 53 -1.80 -0.98 -3.81
N CYS A 54 -2.54 -2.09 -3.74
CA CYS A 54 -3.68 -2.20 -2.81
C CYS A 54 -3.25 -2.45 -1.37
N SER A 55 -4.13 -2.14 -0.42
CA SER A 55 -3.88 -2.28 1.02
C SER A 55 -3.41 -3.67 1.45
N LYS A 56 -3.85 -4.73 0.77
CA LYS A 56 -3.43 -6.12 1.02
C LYS A 56 -1.92 -6.38 0.95
N HIS A 57 -1.14 -5.45 0.38
CA HIS A 57 0.30 -5.58 0.24
C HIS A 57 1.10 -4.87 1.34
N PHE A 58 0.44 -4.19 2.28
CA PHE A 58 1.07 -3.47 3.40
C PHE A 58 0.64 -4.09 4.73
N LEU A 59 1.33 -3.75 5.82
CA LEU A 59 0.86 -4.08 7.16
C LEU A 59 -0.32 -3.16 7.52
N ASP A 60 -1.29 -3.69 8.26
CA ASP A 60 -2.45 -2.89 8.69
C ASP A 60 -2.02 -1.69 9.55
N GLU A 61 -0.98 -1.85 10.37
CA GLU A 61 -0.35 -0.81 11.18
C GLU A 61 0.24 0.34 10.34
N GLU A 62 0.65 0.06 9.10
CA GLU A 62 1.18 1.04 8.17
C GLU A 62 0.08 1.84 7.44
N ILE A 63 -1.19 1.48 7.65
CA ILE A 63 -2.36 2.11 7.04
C ILE A 63 -3.15 2.86 8.10
N GLN A 64 -3.05 4.18 8.07
CA GLN A 64 -3.86 5.04 8.92
C GLN A 64 -5.28 5.19 8.34
N THR A 65 -6.27 4.66 9.06
CA THR A 65 -7.70 4.75 8.71
C THR A 65 -8.50 5.69 9.61
N SER A 66 -7.89 6.26 10.65
CA SER A 66 -8.52 7.23 11.55
C SER A 66 -7.53 8.33 11.94
N PHE A 67 -8.05 9.47 12.39
CA PHE A 67 -7.26 10.51 13.06
C PHE A 67 -7.93 10.92 14.36
N SER A 68 -7.11 11.28 15.34
CA SER A 68 -7.57 11.76 16.65
C SER A 68 -7.77 13.27 16.61
N ILE A 69 -8.94 13.74 17.05
CA ILE A 69 -9.26 15.15 17.22
C ILE A 69 -9.28 15.45 18.72
N HIS A 70 -8.55 16.49 19.13
CA HIS A 70 -8.63 17.00 20.50
C HIS A 70 -9.93 17.77 20.69
N GLN A 71 -10.71 17.38 21.68
CA GLN A 71 -11.99 18.00 22.02
C GLN A 71 -11.81 19.07 23.11
N PRO A 72 -12.76 20.02 23.25
CA PRO A 72 -12.67 21.08 24.26
C PRO A 72 -12.69 20.57 25.71
N ASP A 73 -13.23 19.39 25.95
CA ASP A 73 -13.28 18.68 27.24
C ASP A 73 -11.96 17.95 27.60
N GLY A 74 -10.94 18.04 26.74
CA GLY A 74 -9.64 17.42 26.94
C GLY A 74 -9.57 15.95 26.52
N THR A 75 -10.63 15.39 25.96
CA THR A 75 -10.61 14.02 25.41
C THR A 75 -10.19 14.00 23.94
N TYR A 76 -9.81 12.81 23.46
CA TYR A 76 -9.51 12.57 22.06
C TYR A 76 -10.62 11.74 21.43
N LEU A 77 -11.16 12.21 20.32
CA LEU A 77 -12.12 11.48 19.51
C LEU A 77 -11.41 10.90 18.28
N GLU A 78 -11.49 9.58 18.10
CA GLU A 78 -11.05 8.97 16.85
C GLU A 78 -12.13 9.09 15.77
N VAL A 79 -11.78 9.72 14.66
CA VAL A 79 -12.66 9.91 13.53
C VAL A 79 -12.18 9.08 12.35
N PRO A 80 -13.06 8.29 11.70
CA PRO A 80 -12.73 7.57 10.48
C PRO A 80 -12.26 8.50 9.37
N ALA A 81 -11.25 8.07 8.64
CA ALA A 81 -10.55 8.84 7.62
C ALA A 81 -10.39 8.02 6.35
N LYS A 82 -10.12 8.72 5.23
CA LYS A 82 -9.65 8.04 4.03
C LYS A 82 -8.33 7.34 4.35
N PRO A 83 -8.15 6.05 4.01
CA PRO A 83 -6.90 5.33 4.24
C PRO A 83 -5.71 6.11 3.69
N LYS A 84 -4.71 6.33 4.54
CA LYS A 84 -3.42 6.91 4.17
C LYS A 84 -2.32 5.96 4.57
N LEU A 85 -1.36 5.80 3.68
CA LEU A 85 -0.18 4.99 3.96
C LEU A 85 0.84 5.84 4.72
N GLN A 86 1.51 5.23 5.71
CA GLN A 86 2.66 5.85 6.38
C GLN A 86 3.78 6.16 5.38
N LYS A 87 4.63 7.15 5.71
CA LYS A 87 5.61 7.73 4.78
C LYS A 87 6.65 6.73 4.26
N ASP A 88 7.05 5.76 5.08
CA ASP A 88 8.15 4.84 4.79
C ASP A 88 7.69 3.41 4.47
N ALA A 89 6.37 3.20 4.41
CA ALA A 89 5.78 1.90 4.17
C ALA A 89 6.10 1.41 2.75
N VAL A 90 6.41 0.13 2.65
CA VAL A 90 6.76 -0.55 1.40
C VAL A 90 5.87 -1.78 1.21
N PRO A 91 5.51 -2.17 -0.03
CA PRO A 91 4.77 -3.40 -0.25
C PRO A 91 5.60 -4.62 0.19
N ARG A 92 5.07 -5.45 1.09
CA ARG A 92 5.75 -6.64 1.65
C ARG A 92 5.10 -7.96 1.26
N PHE A 93 3.77 -7.98 1.11
CA PHE A 93 3.02 -9.22 0.88
C PHE A 93 2.67 -9.37 -0.58
N LEU A 94 3.53 -9.97 -1.39
CA LEU A 94 3.36 -10.01 -2.84
C LEU A 94 3.08 -11.43 -3.34
N PRO A 95 2.15 -11.62 -4.30
CA PRO A 95 1.72 -12.96 -4.70
C PRO A 95 2.85 -13.90 -5.15
N TRP A 96 3.88 -13.36 -5.81
CA TRP A 96 5.01 -14.15 -6.32
C TRP A 96 6.14 -14.35 -5.29
N MET A 97 6.08 -13.70 -4.13
CA MET A 97 7.03 -13.95 -3.03
C MET A 97 6.69 -15.24 -2.26
N SER A 98 5.68 -16.00 -2.70
CA SER A 98 5.33 -17.31 -2.13
C SER A 98 6.27 -18.42 -2.64
N THR A 99 7.52 -18.42 -2.21
CA THR A 99 8.34 -19.63 -1.97
C THR A 99 9.62 -19.24 -1.23
N SER A 100 9.55 -19.27 0.10
CA SER A 100 10.56 -19.93 0.95
C SER A 100 9.99 -19.97 2.36
N SER A 101 9.25 -21.05 2.64
CA SER A 101 9.37 -21.66 3.95
C SER A 101 10.86 -21.90 4.20
N LEU A 102 11.32 -21.62 5.43
CA LEU A 102 12.66 -21.79 6.02
C LEU A 102 13.23 -20.47 6.56
N PHE A 103 12.74 -20.07 7.73
CA PHE A 103 13.64 -19.77 8.83
C PHE A 103 13.33 -20.76 9.96
N VAL A 104 13.94 -21.94 9.83
CA VAL A 104 14.44 -22.69 10.97
C VAL A 104 15.83 -22.13 11.24
N ILE A 105 16.01 -21.39 12.34
CA ILE A 105 17.19 -21.45 13.22
C ILE A 105 16.68 -21.23 14.63
#